data_AF-A0A970EVP1-F1
#
_entry.id   AF-A0A970EVP1-F1
#
_cell.length_a   1.000
_cell.length_b   1.000
_cell.length_c   1.000
_cell.angle_alpha   90.00
_cell.angle_beta   90.00
_cell.angle_gamma   90.00
#
_symmetry.space_group_name_H-M   'P 1'
#
loop_
_entity.id
_entity.type
_entity.pdbx_description
1 polymer ?
#
loop_
_entity_poly.entity_id
_entity_poly.type
_entity_poly.pdbx_seq_one_letter_code
_entity_poly.pdbx_strand_id
1 'polypeptide(L)'
;MARGYRSYRGRRRKSKAFPVIMAVFILLLSLALLYLGLNDAIVFSSEGILIHNPFAKKEPEPSPSPSPTSKPDLVIESPTPEKTPEPSPTPTPKQSFSLNAAYLPDISDPVATAGIIQLADKGVINAVIIDMKHDDGTLGYISANQYAVQAGANVAEHDAREIVEQFRDAGLYLVARISAFKDNLVPRKVQSTSVKVQSGVIWLDRDYHGWMNPYLQEAQDYVSDIAVELADMGFDEILLENCCFPTIGRPQL
;
A
#
# COMPACT_ATOMS: atom_id res chain seq x y z
N MET A 1 -48.87 -2.70 77.00
CA MET A 1 -48.72 -3.53 75.77
C MET A 1 -48.81 -2.56 74.58
N ALA A 2 -47.97 -2.51 73.54
CA ALA A 2 -46.98 -3.42 73.00
C ALA A 2 -45.83 -2.66 72.27
N ARG A 3 -44.62 -3.20 72.46
CA ARG A 3 -43.45 -3.37 71.57
C ARG A 3 -43.04 -2.23 70.62
N GLY A 4 -41.91 -1.60 70.96
CA GLY A 4 -41.11 -0.76 70.06
C GLY A 4 -40.42 -1.55 68.96
N TYR A 5 -40.45 -0.99 67.74
CA TYR A 5 -39.73 -1.49 66.58
C TYR A 5 -38.28 -1.03 66.63
N ARG A 6 -37.35 -1.98 66.81
CA ARG A 6 -35.92 -1.75 66.54
C ARG A 6 -35.67 -1.93 65.04
N SER A 7 -35.27 -0.86 64.37
CA SER A 7 -34.80 -0.89 62.99
C SER A 7 -33.53 -1.74 62.89
N TYR A 8 -33.61 -2.86 62.16
CA TYR A 8 -32.48 -3.73 61.84
C TYR A 8 -31.55 -3.04 60.84
N ARG A 9 -30.41 -2.53 61.30
CA ARG A 9 -29.31 -2.11 60.41
C ARG A 9 -28.46 -3.33 60.07
N GLY A 10 -28.70 -3.91 58.89
CA GLY A 10 -27.87 -4.97 58.33
C GLY A 10 -26.44 -4.48 58.13
N ARG A 11 -25.51 -5.06 58.89
CA ARG A 11 -24.06 -4.87 58.74
C ARG A 11 -23.67 -5.42 57.35
N ARG A 12 -23.52 -4.54 56.34
CA ARG A 12 -23.00 -4.93 55.02
C ARG A 12 -21.64 -5.60 55.21
N ARG A 13 -21.61 -6.92 55.05
CA ARG A 13 -20.42 -7.76 55.10
C ARG A 13 -19.54 -7.31 53.94
N LYS A 14 -18.43 -6.60 54.20
CA LYS A 14 -17.46 -6.22 53.17
C LYS A 14 -17.05 -7.51 52.45
N SER A 15 -17.45 -7.67 51.19
CA SER A 15 -17.15 -8.88 50.43
C SER A 15 -15.64 -8.95 50.23
N LYS A 16 -15.03 -10.10 50.54
CA LYS A 16 -13.59 -10.34 50.33
C LYS A 16 -13.17 -10.23 48.85
N ALA A 17 -14.13 -10.06 47.93
CA ALA A 17 -13.90 -9.87 46.50
C ALA A 17 -13.42 -8.45 46.14
N PHE A 18 -13.79 -7.43 46.91
CA PHE A 18 -13.39 -6.04 46.62
C PHE A 18 -11.86 -5.82 46.53
N PRO A 19 -11.02 -6.33 47.46
CA PRO A 19 -9.57 -6.17 47.34
C PRO A 19 -8.98 -6.92 46.15
N VAL A 20 -9.58 -8.05 45.74
CA VAL A 20 -9.11 -8.85 44.58
C VAL A 20 -9.39 -8.11 43.27
N ILE A 21 -10.58 -7.54 43.11
CA ILE A 21 -10.94 -6.75 41.93
C ILE A 21 -10.05 -5.52 41.81
N MET A 22 -9.75 -4.86 42.94
CA MET A 22 -8.86 -3.70 42.95
C MET A 22 -7.42 -4.06 42.56
N ALA A 23 -6.91 -5.21 43.01
CA ALA A 23 -5.58 -5.68 42.64
C ALA A 23 -5.46 -6.00 41.14
N VAL A 24 -6.49 -6.62 40.55
CA VAL A 24 -6.55 -6.88 39.09
C VAL A 24 -6.60 -5.57 38.31
N PHE A 25 -7.39 -4.59 38.77
CA PHE A 25 -7.47 -3.30 38.10
C PHE A 25 -6.14 -2.54 38.12
N ILE A 26 -5.42 -2.57 39.25
CA ILE A 26 -4.08 -1.96 39.35
C ILE A 26 -3.08 -2.65 38.42
N LEU A 27 -3.13 -3.98 38.32
CA LEU A 27 -2.27 -4.74 37.41
C LEU A 27 -2.55 -4.39 35.94
N LEU A 28 -3.82 -4.26 35.57
CA LEU A 28 -4.20 -3.87 34.21
C LEU A 28 -3.79 -2.42 33.91
N LEU A 29 -3.94 -1.52 34.88
CA LEU A 29 -3.51 -0.12 34.75
C LEU A 29 -1.99 -0.02 34.63
N SER A 30 -1.22 -0.81 35.38
CA SER A 30 0.24 -0.82 35.29
C SER A 30 0.73 -1.40 33.96
N LEU A 31 0.09 -2.45 33.44
CA LEU A 31 0.35 -2.99 32.10
C LEU A 31 0.02 -1.97 31.01
N ALA A 32 -1.09 -1.24 31.12
CA ALA A 32 -1.46 -0.19 30.18
C ALA A 32 -0.48 0.99 30.21
N LEU A 33 -0.04 1.42 31.40
CA LEU A 33 0.98 2.46 31.55
C LEU A 33 2.36 2.01 31.05
N LEU A 34 2.72 0.74 31.24
CA LEU A 34 3.94 0.15 30.67
C LEU A 34 3.86 0.12 29.13
N TYR A 35 2.71 -0.26 28.57
CA TYR A 35 2.47 -0.25 27.13
C TYR A 35 2.54 1.18 26.55
N LEU A 36 1.93 2.15 27.21
CA LEU A 36 1.99 3.56 26.82
C LEU A 36 3.41 4.14 26.94
N GLY A 37 4.17 3.76 27.97
CA GLY A 37 5.53 4.25 28.21
C GLY A 37 6.62 3.63 27.33
N LEU A 38 6.33 2.52 26.62
CA LEU A 38 7.28 1.87 25.71
C LEU A 38 7.19 2.38 24.26
N ASN A 39 6.18 3.18 23.91
CA ASN A 39 5.96 3.63 22.53
C ASN A 39 6.78 4.85 22.08
N ASP A 40 7.55 5.50 22.97
CA ASP A 40 8.34 6.71 22.62
C ASP A 40 9.73 6.41 22.02
N ALA A 41 9.98 5.19 21.53
CA ALA A 41 11.30 4.79 21.00
C ALA A 41 11.31 4.38 19.52
N ILE A 42 10.24 4.64 18.76
CA ILE A 42 10.29 4.43 17.30
C ILE A 42 9.56 5.55 16.55
N VAL A 43 10.33 6.55 16.13
CA VAL A 43 9.91 7.49 15.08
C VAL A 43 10.33 6.89 13.75
N PHE A 44 9.36 6.43 12.96
CA PHE A 44 9.60 6.01 11.58
C PHE A 44 9.58 7.27 10.68
N SER A 45 10.76 7.70 10.25
CA SER A 45 10.93 8.67 9.17
C SER A 45 11.18 7.92 7.86
N SER A 46 10.83 8.51 6.72
CA SER A 46 10.84 7.89 5.39
C SER A 46 12.23 7.50 4.84
N GLU A 47 13.29 7.55 5.65
CA GLU A 47 14.65 7.15 5.27
C GLU A 47 15.29 6.08 6.19
N GLY A 48 14.53 5.44 7.09
CA GLY A 48 14.99 4.29 7.89
C GLY A 48 15.02 4.50 9.41
N ILE A 49 15.34 3.44 10.16
CA ILE A 49 15.28 3.39 11.63
C ILE A 49 16.45 4.18 12.23
N LEU A 50 16.17 5.34 12.83
CA LEU A 50 17.16 6.09 13.63
C LEU A 50 17.14 5.61 15.08
N ILE A 51 18.12 4.78 15.46
CA ILE A 51 18.42 4.48 16.86
C ILE A 51 19.24 5.65 17.41
N HIS A 52 18.61 6.57 18.16
CA HIS A 52 19.35 7.61 18.86
C HIS A 52 20.08 7.00 20.07
N ASN A 53 21.37 6.71 19.92
CA ASN A 53 22.26 6.31 21.02
C ASN A 53 22.86 7.58 21.66
N PRO A 54 22.42 7.99 22.87
CA PRO A 54 22.82 9.27 23.46
C PRO A 54 24.26 9.30 24.02
N PHE A 55 25.07 8.25 23.79
CA PHE A 55 26.43 8.13 24.35
C PHE A 55 27.55 7.95 23.31
N ALA A 56 27.28 8.09 22.00
CA ALA A 56 28.34 8.01 20.99
C ALA A 56 29.24 9.25 21.04
N LYS A 57 30.47 9.09 21.57
CA LYS A 57 31.53 10.11 21.50
C LYS A 57 31.89 10.38 20.03
N LYS A 58 32.00 11.67 19.70
CA LYS A 58 32.36 12.20 18.39
C LYS A 58 33.81 11.83 18.02
N GLU A 59 34.00 11.09 16.94
CA GLU A 59 35.32 10.79 16.36
C GLU A 59 35.48 11.57 15.03
N PRO A 60 36.65 12.17 14.75
CA PRO A 60 36.78 13.25 13.78
C PRO A 60 36.95 12.76 12.34
N GLU A 61 36.47 13.56 11.39
CA GLU A 61 36.65 13.30 9.95
C GLU A 61 38.12 13.35 9.51
N PRO A 62 38.57 12.47 8.59
CA PRO A 62 39.85 12.61 7.94
C PRO A 62 39.75 13.47 6.66
N SER A 63 40.62 14.48 6.57
CA SER A 63 40.92 15.27 5.36
C SER A 63 41.91 14.55 4.41
N PRO A 64 42.05 15.01 3.14
CA PRO A 64 42.51 14.18 2.01
C PRO A 64 43.99 14.39 1.61
N SER A 65 44.62 13.37 1.00
CA SER A 65 45.74 13.45 0.00
C SER A 65 46.41 12.07 -0.21
N PRO A 66 47.26 11.86 -1.23
CA PRO A 66 47.09 12.09 -2.67
C PRO A 66 47.42 10.80 -3.49
N SER A 67 47.10 10.80 -4.79
CA SER A 67 47.39 9.72 -5.74
C SER A 67 48.89 9.43 -5.94
N PRO A 68 49.23 8.22 -6.42
CA PRO A 68 50.32 8.07 -7.37
C PRO A 68 49.89 7.40 -8.69
N THR A 69 50.42 7.97 -9.77
CA THR A 69 50.40 7.51 -11.16
C THR A 69 51.41 6.38 -11.39
N SER A 70 51.06 5.34 -12.16
CA SER A 70 51.90 4.75 -13.22
C SER A 70 51.20 3.57 -13.93
N LYS A 71 51.11 3.64 -15.27
CA LYS A 71 50.75 2.54 -16.19
C LYS A 71 51.94 1.57 -16.39
N PRO A 72 51.77 0.42 -17.07
CA PRO A 72 52.03 0.41 -18.53
C PRO A 72 51.04 -0.41 -19.41
N ASP A 73 51.20 -0.22 -20.72
CA ASP A 73 50.36 -0.47 -21.91
C ASP A 73 49.99 -1.92 -22.29
N LEU A 74 48.85 -2.11 -23.02
CA LEU A 74 48.81 -2.59 -24.43
C LEU A 74 47.38 -2.76 -25.01
N VAL A 75 47.07 -1.89 -25.97
CA VAL A 75 46.28 -2.00 -27.23
C VAL A 75 45.09 -2.99 -27.31
N ILE A 76 43.86 -2.46 -27.50
CA ILE A 76 42.83 -3.02 -28.40
C ILE A 76 42.01 -1.87 -29.06
N GLU A 77 42.13 -1.81 -30.39
CA GLU A 77 41.25 -1.29 -31.46
C GLU A 77 40.20 -0.19 -31.19
N SER A 78 40.34 0.93 -31.90
CA SER A 78 39.30 1.96 -32.04
C SER A 78 38.27 1.58 -33.11
N PRO A 79 36.96 1.53 -32.81
CA PRO A 79 35.94 1.66 -33.83
C PRO A 79 35.64 3.14 -34.14
N THR A 80 35.35 3.35 -35.43
CA THR A 80 34.90 4.55 -36.16
C THR A 80 34.01 5.52 -35.35
N PRO A 81 34.14 6.86 -35.51
CA PRO A 81 33.29 7.83 -34.82
C PRO A 81 31.85 7.78 -35.38
N GLU A 82 30.94 7.26 -34.56
CA GLU A 82 29.50 7.36 -34.78
C GLU A 82 29.02 8.79 -34.49
N LYS A 83 28.10 9.29 -35.33
CA LYS A 83 27.60 10.67 -35.28
C LYS A 83 27.04 11.01 -33.90
N THR A 84 27.44 12.17 -33.38
CA THR A 84 26.83 12.83 -32.23
C THR A 84 25.31 12.87 -32.37
N PRO A 85 24.52 12.26 -31.47
CA PRO A 85 23.08 12.47 -31.45
C PRO A 85 22.81 13.93 -31.07
N GLU A 86 21.94 14.58 -31.85
CA GLU A 86 21.37 15.89 -31.53
C GLU A 86 20.87 15.93 -30.08
N PRO A 87 21.06 17.05 -29.35
CA PRO A 87 20.53 17.17 -28.00
C PRO A 87 19.01 17.06 -28.05
N SER A 88 18.49 15.99 -27.44
CA SER A 88 17.07 15.81 -27.17
C SER A 88 16.51 17.09 -26.49
N PRO A 89 15.36 17.63 -26.92
CA PRO A 89 14.80 18.83 -26.32
C PRO A 89 14.63 18.60 -24.81
N THR A 90 15.18 19.52 -24.02
CA THR A 90 14.97 19.54 -22.57
C THR A 90 13.47 19.49 -22.30
N PRO A 91 12.95 18.48 -21.59
CA PRO A 91 11.51 18.39 -21.33
C PRO A 91 11.10 19.65 -20.56
N THR A 92 10.15 20.38 -21.13
CA THR A 92 9.53 21.52 -20.46
C THR A 92 9.00 21.02 -19.11
N PRO A 93 9.29 21.70 -17.98
CA PRO A 93 8.75 21.30 -16.69
C PRO A 93 7.22 21.24 -16.80
N LYS A 94 6.63 20.05 -16.65
CA LYS A 94 5.18 19.91 -16.49
C LYS A 94 4.77 20.87 -15.37
N GLN A 95 3.79 21.73 -15.63
CA GLN A 95 3.23 22.62 -14.61
C GLN A 95 2.91 21.79 -13.37
N SER A 96 3.53 22.13 -12.25
CA SER A 96 3.17 21.58 -10.95
C SER A 96 1.78 22.10 -10.61
N PHE A 97 0.79 21.22 -10.63
CA PHE A 97 -0.52 21.47 -10.03
C PHE A 97 -0.60 20.73 -8.70
N SER A 98 -1.18 21.37 -7.67
CA SER A 98 -1.40 20.72 -6.38
C SER A 98 -2.62 19.83 -6.46
N LEU A 99 -2.45 18.56 -6.12
CA LEU A 99 -3.47 17.53 -6.21
C LEU A 99 -4.07 17.30 -4.81
N ASN A 100 -5.35 17.62 -4.64
CA ASN A 100 -6.12 17.33 -3.44
C ASN A 100 -7.12 16.23 -3.79
N ALA A 101 -6.70 14.97 -3.56
CA ALA A 101 -7.47 13.79 -3.93
C ALA A 101 -8.32 13.25 -2.78
N ALA A 102 -9.54 12.84 -3.11
CA ALA A 102 -10.27 11.86 -2.32
C ALA A 102 -9.82 10.44 -2.71
N TYR A 103 -9.90 9.50 -1.76
CA TYR A 103 -9.67 8.08 -2.03
C TYR A 103 -11.00 7.33 -2.05
N LEU A 104 -11.21 6.51 -3.07
CA LEU A 104 -12.42 5.73 -3.31
C LEU A 104 -12.05 4.25 -3.47
N PRO A 105 -12.25 3.41 -2.44
CA PRO A 105 -11.92 2.00 -2.50
C PRO A 105 -12.91 1.18 -3.34
N ASP A 106 -14.16 1.60 -3.44
CA ASP A 106 -15.16 0.91 -4.26
C ASP A 106 -15.91 1.92 -5.11
N ILE A 107 -15.67 1.88 -6.42
CA ILE A 107 -16.35 2.75 -7.39
C ILE A 107 -17.86 2.49 -7.43
N SER A 108 -18.32 1.32 -7.01
CA SER A 108 -19.73 0.95 -7.02
C SER A 108 -20.52 1.52 -5.83
N ASP A 109 -19.87 2.15 -4.84
CA ASP A 109 -20.56 2.75 -3.70
C ASP A 109 -21.24 4.07 -4.11
N PRO A 110 -22.58 4.12 -4.21
CA PRO A 110 -23.30 5.30 -4.67
C PRO A 110 -23.24 6.47 -3.67
N VAL A 111 -23.03 6.18 -2.38
CA VAL A 111 -22.94 7.21 -1.34
C VAL A 111 -21.57 7.87 -1.38
N ALA A 112 -20.51 7.06 -1.51
CA ALA A 112 -19.14 7.57 -1.61
C ALA A 112 -18.93 8.37 -2.90
N THR A 113 -19.37 7.85 -4.05
CA THR A 113 -19.27 8.53 -5.36
C THR A 113 -20.00 9.87 -5.36
N ALA A 114 -21.25 9.93 -4.90
CA ALA A 114 -22.01 11.18 -4.79
C ALA A 114 -21.35 12.18 -3.82
N GLY A 115 -20.79 11.69 -2.70
CA GLY A 115 -20.06 12.52 -1.74
C GLY A 115 -18.81 13.16 -2.36
N ILE A 116 -18.06 12.42 -3.16
CA ILE A 116 -16.88 12.91 -3.88
C ILE A 116 -17.28 13.99 -4.89
N ILE A 117 -18.31 13.76 -5.70
CA ILE A 117 -18.83 14.76 -6.65
C ILE A 117 -19.24 16.04 -5.91
N GLN A 118 -19.94 15.92 -4.77
CA GLN A 118 -20.32 17.08 -3.98
C GLN A 118 -19.12 17.87 -3.43
N LEU A 119 -18.02 17.20 -3.08
CA LEU A 119 -16.78 17.85 -2.66
C LEU A 119 -16.09 18.55 -3.84
N ALA A 120 -16.13 17.95 -5.02
CA ALA A 120 -15.63 18.54 -6.27
C ALA A 120 -16.40 19.82 -6.63
N ASP A 121 -17.73 19.78 -6.58
CA ASP A 121 -18.61 20.93 -6.86
C ASP A 121 -18.35 22.11 -5.90
N LYS A 122 -17.94 21.81 -4.66
CA LYS A 122 -17.56 22.81 -3.66
C LYS A 122 -16.12 23.33 -3.83
N GLY A 123 -15.37 22.79 -4.79
CA GLY A 123 -13.96 23.10 -5.02
C GLY A 123 -13.03 22.63 -3.90
N VAL A 124 -13.47 21.66 -3.07
CA VAL A 124 -12.68 21.14 -1.95
C VAL A 124 -11.60 20.19 -2.45
N ILE A 125 -11.93 19.36 -3.43
CA ILE A 125 -11.03 18.40 -4.07
C ILE A 125 -10.96 18.68 -5.57
N ASN A 126 -9.88 18.24 -6.21
CA ASN A 126 -9.68 18.34 -7.65
C ASN A 126 -9.24 17.01 -8.28
N ALA A 127 -9.19 15.94 -7.50
CA ALA A 127 -8.79 14.63 -7.95
C ALA A 127 -9.48 13.51 -7.15
N VAL A 128 -9.45 12.31 -7.71
CA VAL A 128 -9.87 11.09 -7.02
C VAL A 128 -8.94 9.94 -7.37
N ILE A 129 -8.53 9.17 -6.35
CA ILE A 129 -7.81 7.91 -6.49
C ILE A 129 -8.81 6.79 -6.30
N ILE A 130 -8.96 5.94 -7.31
CA ILE A 130 -9.96 4.86 -7.34
C ILE A 130 -9.25 3.51 -7.40
N ASP A 131 -9.61 2.60 -6.52
CA ASP A 131 -9.14 1.21 -6.63
C ASP A 131 -9.81 0.51 -7.80
N MET A 132 -9.01 0.16 -8.81
CA MET A 132 -9.49 -0.54 -10.00
C MET A 132 -9.04 -2.00 -10.04
N LYS A 133 -7.95 -2.32 -9.33
CA LYS A 133 -7.51 -3.69 -9.06
C LYS A 133 -7.00 -3.80 -7.63
N HIS A 134 -7.67 -4.60 -6.81
CA HIS A 134 -7.31 -4.81 -5.41
C HIS A 134 -6.16 -5.81 -5.24
N ASP A 135 -5.59 -5.85 -4.03
CA ASP A 135 -4.55 -6.79 -3.61
C ASP A 135 -4.96 -8.25 -3.72
N ASP A 136 -6.26 -8.54 -3.59
CA ASP A 136 -6.79 -9.88 -3.77
C ASP A 136 -6.98 -10.25 -5.25
N GLY A 137 -6.72 -9.33 -6.19
CA GLY A 137 -6.86 -9.55 -7.63
C GLY A 137 -8.25 -9.27 -8.18
N THR A 138 -9.21 -8.85 -7.35
CA THR A 138 -10.53 -8.43 -7.83
C THR A 138 -10.46 -7.09 -8.55
N LEU A 139 -11.32 -6.90 -9.56
CA LEU A 139 -11.40 -5.70 -10.38
C LEU A 139 -12.68 -4.91 -10.06
N GLY A 140 -12.52 -3.59 -9.93
CA GLY A 140 -13.62 -2.63 -9.75
C GLY A 140 -14.42 -2.34 -11.03
N TYR A 141 -14.15 -3.08 -12.10
CA TYR A 141 -14.83 -2.98 -13.39
C TYR A 141 -14.83 -4.34 -14.09
N ILE A 142 -15.52 -4.41 -15.24
CA ILE A 142 -15.57 -5.61 -16.07
C ILE A 142 -14.48 -5.53 -17.14
N SER A 143 -13.39 -6.26 -16.94
CA SER A 143 -12.29 -6.39 -17.90
C SER A 143 -12.58 -7.43 -18.98
N ALA A 144 -12.09 -7.18 -20.20
CA ALA A 144 -12.12 -8.15 -21.30
C ALA A 144 -10.88 -9.04 -21.32
N ASN A 145 -9.87 -8.76 -20.48
CA ASN A 145 -8.64 -9.51 -20.39
C ASN A 145 -8.91 -10.99 -20.05
N GLN A 146 -8.29 -11.89 -20.80
CA GLN A 146 -8.53 -13.33 -20.65
C GLN A 146 -8.15 -13.86 -19.27
N TYR A 147 -7.08 -13.35 -18.65
CA TYR A 147 -6.71 -13.76 -17.30
C TYR A 147 -7.73 -13.28 -16.27
N ALA A 148 -8.22 -12.05 -16.37
CA ALA A 148 -9.26 -11.55 -15.48
C ALA A 148 -10.54 -12.40 -15.56
N VAL A 149 -10.98 -12.73 -16.79
CA VAL A 149 -12.16 -13.57 -17.05
C VAL A 149 -11.96 -14.99 -16.51
N GLN A 150 -10.84 -15.65 -16.81
CA GLN A 150 -10.54 -17.00 -16.34
C GLN A 150 -10.38 -17.08 -14.81
N ALA A 151 -9.80 -16.04 -14.22
CA ALA A 151 -9.58 -15.91 -12.79
C ALA A 151 -10.88 -15.67 -12.00
N GLY A 152 -11.92 -15.16 -12.67
CA GLY A 152 -13.12 -14.65 -11.99
C GLY A 152 -12.84 -13.34 -11.26
N ALA A 153 -11.95 -12.51 -11.80
CA ALA A 153 -11.55 -11.24 -11.20
C ALA A 153 -12.60 -10.13 -11.35
N ASN A 154 -13.46 -10.23 -12.37
CA ASN A 154 -14.58 -9.31 -12.60
C ASN A 154 -15.67 -9.54 -11.56
N VAL A 155 -15.58 -8.84 -10.42
CA VAL A 155 -16.60 -8.90 -9.34
C VAL A 155 -17.60 -7.75 -9.41
N ALA A 156 -17.30 -6.71 -10.19
CA ALA A 156 -18.20 -5.58 -10.42
C ALA A 156 -19.49 -6.05 -11.11
N GLU A 157 -20.64 -5.62 -10.58
CA GLU A 157 -21.96 -5.91 -11.15
C GLU A 157 -22.33 -4.93 -12.28
N HIS A 158 -21.64 -3.80 -12.36
CA HIS A 158 -21.96 -2.69 -13.26
C HIS A 158 -20.71 -2.21 -14.02
N ASP A 159 -20.93 -1.58 -15.17
CA ASP A 159 -19.86 -0.95 -15.94
C ASP A 159 -19.41 0.35 -15.26
N ALA A 160 -18.13 0.42 -14.88
CA ALA A 160 -17.54 1.58 -14.21
C ALA A 160 -17.50 2.85 -15.08
N ARG A 161 -17.67 2.72 -16.42
CA ARG A 161 -17.59 3.85 -17.36
C ARG A 161 -18.52 5.01 -17.02
N GLU A 162 -19.76 4.73 -16.63
CA GLU A 162 -20.74 5.77 -16.31
C GLU A 162 -20.29 6.63 -15.12
N ILE A 163 -19.68 6.00 -14.11
CA ILE A 163 -19.20 6.69 -12.90
C ILE A 163 -17.91 7.46 -13.21
N VAL A 164 -17.03 6.88 -14.03
CA VAL A 164 -15.82 7.57 -14.52
C VAL A 164 -16.20 8.82 -15.31
N GLU A 165 -17.21 8.75 -16.18
CA GLU A 165 -17.73 9.91 -16.90
C GLU A 165 -18.28 10.99 -15.95
N GLN A 166 -19.04 10.61 -14.92
CA GLN A 166 -19.53 11.56 -13.91
C GLN A 166 -18.39 12.28 -13.18
N PHE A 167 -17.31 11.59 -12.82
CA PHE A 167 -16.16 12.23 -12.19
C PHE A 167 -15.42 13.18 -13.15
N ARG A 168 -15.32 12.82 -14.44
CA ARG A 168 -14.74 13.69 -15.47
C ARG A 168 -15.58 14.94 -15.69
N ASP A 169 -16.91 14.80 -15.74
CA ASP A 169 -17.83 15.93 -15.87
C ASP A 169 -17.78 16.86 -14.65
N ALA A 170 -17.49 16.31 -13.46
CA ALA A 170 -17.19 17.07 -12.25
C ALA A 170 -15.80 17.73 -12.24
N GLY A 171 -15.00 17.54 -13.30
CA GLY A 171 -13.68 18.17 -13.47
C GLY A 171 -12.58 17.57 -12.57
N LEU A 172 -12.75 16.34 -12.10
CA LEU A 172 -11.76 15.65 -11.28
C LEU A 172 -10.65 15.04 -12.14
N TYR A 173 -9.40 15.15 -11.67
CA TYR A 173 -8.28 14.37 -12.18
C TYR A 173 -8.36 12.94 -11.64
N LEU A 174 -8.37 11.95 -12.53
CA LEU A 174 -8.65 10.56 -12.18
C LEU A 174 -7.39 9.73 -12.12
N VAL A 175 -7.16 9.09 -10.98
CA VAL A 175 -6.04 8.17 -10.77
C VAL A 175 -6.58 6.76 -10.52
N ALA A 176 -6.26 5.81 -11.40
CA ALA A 176 -6.57 4.41 -11.17
C ALA A 176 -5.45 3.76 -10.37
N ARG A 177 -5.75 3.31 -9.16
CA ARG A 177 -4.85 2.50 -8.35
C ARG A 177 -5.01 1.04 -8.70
N ILE A 178 -3.90 0.39 -9.06
CA ILE A 178 -3.88 -1.05 -9.33
C ILE A 178 -2.75 -1.74 -8.55
N SER A 179 -3.11 -2.85 -7.90
CA SER A 179 -2.15 -3.76 -7.27
C SER A 179 -1.55 -4.67 -8.34
N ALA A 180 -0.33 -4.36 -8.78
CA ALA A 180 0.28 -4.95 -9.97
C ALA A 180 0.47 -6.47 -9.85
N PHE A 181 1.44 -6.92 -9.04
CA PHE A 181 1.78 -8.34 -8.95
C PHE A 181 1.21 -9.05 -7.73
N LYS A 182 0.66 -8.32 -6.76
CA LYS A 182 -0.08 -8.92 -5.65
C LYS A 182 -1.50 -9.26 -6.14
N ASP A 183 -1.77 -10.56 -6.22
CA ASP A 183 -2.97 -11.09 -6.87
C ASP A 183 -3.30 -12.49 -6.34
N ASN A 184 -4.50 -12.67 -5.78
CA ASN A 184 -4.92 -13.96 -5.26
C ASN A 184 -5.64 -14.82 -6.29
N LEU A 185 -6.15 -14.26 -7.38
CA LEU A 185 -7.05 -14.94 -8.30
C LEU A 185 -6.30 -15.53 -9.49
N VAL A 186 -5.53 -14.70 -10.20
CA VAL A 186 -4.83 -15.10 -11.44
C VAL A 186 -3.81 -16.22 -11.16
N PRO A 187 -2.89 -16.11 -10.17
CA PRO A 187 -1.94 -17.18 -9.84
C PRO A 187 -2.58 -18.51 -9.44
N ARG A 188 -3.81 -18.50 -8.90
CA ARG A 188 -4.50 -19.73 -8.47
C ARG A 188 -5.13 -20.47 -9.65
N LYS A 189 -5.64 -19.75 -10.64
CA LYS A 189 -6.21 -20.34 -11.86
C LYS A 189 -5.13 -20.66 -12.89
N VAL A 190 -4.18 -19.76 -13.07
CA VAL A 190 -3.07 -19.88 -14.02
C VAL A 190 -1.77 -20.03 -13.25
N GLN A 191 -1.53 -21.22 -12.70
CA GLN A 191 -0.40 -21.43 -11.78
C GLN A 191 0.98 -21.19 -12.41
N SER A 192 1.11 -21.16 -13.74
CA SER A 192 2.35 -20.80 -14.42
C SER A 192 2.79 -19.36 -14.13
N THR A 193 1.85 -18.44 -13.87
CA THR A 193 2.13 -17.03 -13.63
C THR A 193 2.52 -16.73 -12.17
N SER A 194 2.46 -17.71 -11.28
CA SER A 194 2.66 -17.53 -9.84
C SER A 194 4.14 -17.45 -9.42
N VAL A 195 4.43 -16.70 -8.35
CA VAL A 195 5.64 -16.90 -7.56
C VAL A 195 5.51 -18.23 -6.83
N LYS A 196 6.55 -19.06 -6.89
CA LYS A 196 6.57 -20.41 -6.33
C LYS A 196 7.70 -20.60 -5.33
N VAL A 197 7.45 -21.43 -4.32
CA VAL A 197 8.52 -22.03 -3.52
C VAL A 197 9.22 -23.13 -4.31
N GLN A 198 10.38 -23.58 -3.83
CA GLN A 198 11.18 -24.63 -4.49
C GLN A 198 10.40 -25.94 -4.74
N SER A 199 9.42 -26.26 -3.91
CA SER A 199 8.55 -27.44 -4.10
C SER A 199 7.54 -27.29 -5.25
N GLY A 200 7.44 -26.11 -5.88
CA GLY A 200 6.50 -25.82 -6.96
C GLY A 200 5.13 -25.33 -6.50
N VAL A 201 4.89 -25.24 -5.18
CA VAL A 201 3.66 -24.68 -4.60
C VAL A 201 3.66 -23.16 -4.71
N ILE A 202 2.48 -22.56 -4.86
CA ILE A 202 2.30 -21.10 -4.85
C ILE A 202 2.83 -20.54 -3.54
N TRP A 203 3.73 -19.56 -3.64
CA TRP A 203 4.22 -18.82 -2.49
C TRP A 203 3.16 -17.80 -2.05
N LEU A 204 2.96 -17.66 -0.73
CA LEU A 204 2.02 -16.71 -0.14
C LEU A 204 2.74 -15.74 0.79
N ASP A 205 2.29 -14.49 0.78
CA ASP A 205 2.75 -13.50 1.74
C ASP A 205 2.15 -13.72 3.14
N ARG A 206 2.45 -12.80 4.07
CA ARG A 206 1.98 -12.89 5.46
C ARG A 206 0.45 -12.80 5.58
N ASP A 207 -0.20 -12.15 4.63
CA ASP A 207 -1.63 -11.89 4.62
C ASP A 207 -2.37 -12.93 3.76
N TYR A 208 -1.70 -14.05 3.43
CA TYR A 208 -2.20 -15.14 2.60
C TYR A 208 -2.52 -14.75 1.15
N HIS A 209 -1.90 -13.68 0.64
CA HIS A 209 -2.00 -13.31 -0.75
C HIS A 209 -0.98 -14.05 -1.61
N GLY A 210 -1.47 -14.57 -2.74
CA GLY A 210 -0.64 -15.00 -3.85
C GLY A 210 -0.05 -13.80 -4.57
N TRP A 211 1.00 -14.08 -5.33
CA TRP A 211 1.68 -13.10 -6.15
C TRP A 211 1.91 -13.68 -7.54
N MET A 212 1.64 -12.87 -8.56
CA MET A 212 2.15 -13.08 -9.90
C MET A 212 3.65 -12.84 -9.92
N ASN A 213 4.37 -13.54 -10.78
CA ASN A 213 5.82 -13.47 -10.88
C ASN A 213 6.24 -12.31 -11.81
N PRO A 214 6.84 -11.22 -11.30
CA PRO A 214 7.26 -10.07 -12.11
C PRO A 214 8.26 -10.40 -13.23
N TYR A 215 8.96 -11.54 -13.18
CA TYR A 215 9.88 -11.96 -14.25
C TYR A 215 9.18 -12.52 -15.49
N LEU A 216 7.91 -12.90 -15.39
CA LEU A 216 7.19 -13.52 -16.50
C LEU A 216 6.55 -12.45 -17.38
N GLN A 217 6.77 -12.55 -18.69
CA GLN A 217 6.16 -11.66 -19.67
C GLN A 217 4.62 -11.67 -19.56
N GLU A 218 4.03 -12.86 -19.42
CA GLU A 218 2.59 -13.03 -19.20
C GLU A 218 2.05 -12.21 -18.01
N ALA A 219 2.85 -12.06 -16.95
CA ALA A 219 2.46 -11.28 -15.78
C ALA A 219 2.58 -9.77 -16.02
N GLN A 220 3.60 -9.35 -16.75
CA GLN A 220 3.80 -7.95 -17.14
C GLN A 220 2.73 -7.50 -18.15
N ASP A 221 2.40 -8.36 -19.11
CA ASP A 221 1.37 -8.13 -20.12
C ASP A 221 0.01 -7.97 -19.45
N TYR A 222 -0.35 -8.83 -18.50
CA TYR A 222 -1.60 -8.69 -17.75
C TYR A 222 -1.74 -7.32 -17.07
N VAL A 223 -0.72 -6.88 -16.33
CA VAL A 223 -0.76 -5.58 -15.63
C VAL A 223 -0.82 -4.44 -16.65
N SER A 224 -0.08 -4.55 -17.76
CA SER A 224 -0.05 -3.54 -18.82
C SER A 224 -1.40 -3.45 -19.54
N ASP A 225 -2.02 -4.57 -19.87
CA ASP A 225 -3.34 -4.63 -20.51
C ASP A 225 -4.42 -4.01 -19.62
N ILE A 226 -4.40 -4.32 -18.32
CA ILE A 226 -5.30 -3.70 -17.34
C ILE A 226 -5.08 -2.18 -17.29
N ALA A 227 -3.83 -1.71 -17.32
CA ALA A 227 -3.53 -0.28 -17.35
C ALA A 227 -4.03 0.39 -18.65
N VAL A 228 -3.94 -0.29 -19.79
CA VAL A 228 -4.48 0.19 -21.08
C VAL A 228 -5.99 0.26 -21.05
N GLU A 229 -6.69 -0.77 -20.55
CA GLU A 229 -8.15 -0.75 -20.42
C GLU A 229 -8.63 0.43 -19.56
N LEU A 230 -7.89 0.77 -18.50
CA LEU A 230 -8.19 1.91 -17.63
C LEU A 230 -7.87 3.26 -18.27
N ALA A 231 -6.76 3.36 -19.01
CA ALA A 231 -6.45 4.56 -19.79
C ALA A 231 -7.54 4.83 -20.83
N ASP A 232 -7.99 3.79 -21.55
CA ASP A 232 -9.08 3.87 -22.54
C ASP A 232 -10.44 4.21 -21.89
N MET A 233 -10.62 3.88 -20.62
CA MET A 233 -11.81 4.26 -19.83
C MET A 233 -11.83 5.76 -19.47
N GLY A 234 -10.69 6.45 -19.57
CA GLY A 234 -10.57 7.89 -19.32
C GLY A 234 -9.88 8.27 -18.02
N PHE A 235 -9.09 7.36 -17.42
CA PHE A 235 -8.20 7.71 -16.31
C PHE A 235 -7.00 8.53 -16.81
N ASP A 236 -6.63 9.58 -16.07
CA ASP A 236 -5.50 10.46 -16.39
C ASP A 236 -4.15 9.85 -15.98
N GLU A 237 -4.16 9.03 -14.91
CA GLU A 237 -2.95 8.43 -14.34
C GLU A 237 -3.21 7.03 -13.79
N ILE A 238 -2.21 6.17 -13.89
CA ILE A 238 -2.22 4.82 -13.32
C ILE A 238 -1.19 4.76 -12.18
N LEU A 239 -1.68 4.56 -10.96
CA LEU A 239 -0.86 4.36 -9.77
C LEU A 239 -0.63 2.86 -9.58
N LEU A 240 0.59 2.41 -9.89
CA LEU A 240 1.02 1.02 -9.68
C LEU A 240 1.52 0.82 -8.25
N GLU A 241 0.87 -0.09 -7.52
CA GLU A 241 1.36 -0.62 -6.25
C GLU A 241 1.80 -2.08 -6.40
N ASN A 242 2.60 -2.58 -5.44
CA ASN A 242 3.08 -3.97 -5.44
C ASN A 242 3.76 -4.38 -6.77
N CYS A 243 4.52 -3.45 -7.37
CA CYS A 243 5.23 -3.61 -8.65
C CYS A 243 6.59 -4.32 -8.52
N CYS A 244 6.82 -5.02 -7.42
CA CYS A 244 8.07 -5.69 -7.10
C CYS A 244 7.82 -7.11 -6.58
N PHE A 245 8.90 -7.84 -6.31
CA PHE A 245 8.77 -9.10 -5.59
C PHE A 245 8.33 -8.86 -4.13
N PRO A 246 7.54 -9.77 -3.56
CA PRO A 246 7.19 -9.67 -2.15
C PRO A 246 8.45 -9.78 -1.29
N THR A 247 8.61 -8.84 -0.35
CA THR A 247 9.79 -8.76 0.51
C THR A 247 9.66 -9.59 1.79
N ILE A 248 8.43 -9.91 2.19
CA ILE A 248 8.12 -10.66 3.41
C ILE A 248 7.01 -11.65 3.08
N GLY A 249 7.20 -12.92 3.45
CA GLY A 249 6.09 -13.85 3.50
C GLY A 249 6.33 -15.00 4.44
N ARG A 250 5.44 -15.98 4.39
CA ARG A 250 5.55 -17.19 5.18
C ARG A 250 5.94 -18.34 4.27
N PRO A 251 7.19 -18.83 4.31
CA PRO A 251 7.45 -20.17 3.82
C PRO A 251 6.58 -21.11 4.68
N GLN A 252 5.61 -21.79 4.04
CA GLN A 252 4.86 -22.82 4.74
C GLN A 252 5.85 -23.88 5.23
N LEU A 253 5.80 -24.18 6.53
CA LEU A 253 6.49 -25.32 7.15
C LEU A 253 5.91 -26.63 6.63
#